data_AF-A0A5B7ZV46-F1
#
_entry.id   AF-A0A5B7ZV46-F1
#
_cell.length_a   1.000
_cell.length_b   1.000
_cell.length_c   1.000
_cell.angle_alpha   90.00
_cell.angle_beta   90.00
_cell.angle_gamma   90.00
#
_symmetry.space_group_name_H-M   'P 1'
#
loop_
_entity.id
_entity.type
_entity.pdbx_description
1 polymer ?
#
loop_
_entity_poly.entity_id
_entity_poly.type
_entity_poly.pdbx_seq_one_letter_code
_entity_poly.pdbx_strand_id
1 'polypeptide(L)'
;MVKALLFVVGLAFALSGCVNTSPDNSVSRREAIVQTRQEAVKVATLYLKQQPIAGDYFLDSIRVKEEPAEWLVFFKRNVLTWPREGLIVVDKRTGTAYQRPYR
;
A
#
# COMPACT_ATOMS: atom_id res chain seq x y z
N MET A 1 -33.73 62.42 19.64
CA MET A 1 -32.79 61.87 18.65
C MET A 1 -31.65 61.17 19.39
N VAL A 2 -31.69 59.84 19.50
CA VAL A 2 -30.52 59.03 19.90
C VAL A 2 -30.40 57.91 18.87
N LYS A 3 -29.23 57.89 18.23
CA LYS A 3 -28.83 57.05 17.11
C LYS A 3 -28.80 55.58 17.51
N ALA A 4 -29.16 54.75 16.54
CA ALA A 4 -29.02 53.30 16.53
C ALA A 4 -27.59 52.86 16.92
N LEU A 5 -27.49 51.83 17.76
CA LEU A 5 -26.32 50.98 17.85
C LEU A 5 -26.77 49.54 17.62
N LEU A 6 -26.92 49.24 16.33
CA LEU A 6 -27.25 47.95 15.76
C LEU A 6 -26.08 46.96 15.91
N PHE A 7 -26.42 45.74 16.30
CA PHE A 7 -25.90 44.49 15.75
C PHE A 7 -24.38 44.37 15.59
N VAL A 8 -23.71 43.89 16.64
CA VAL A 8 -22.42 43.18 16.51
C VAL A 8 -22.56 41.79 17.13
N VAL A 9 -23.37 40.95 16.46
CA VAL A 9 -23.30 39.49 16.60
C VAL A 9 -22.88 38.96 15.24
N GLY A 10 -21.65 39.32 14.87
CA GLY A 10 -21.04 39.02 13.58
C GLY A 10 -20.04 37.89 13.69
N LEU A 11 -20.49 36.68 13.35
CA LEU A 11 -19.76 35.78 12.45
C LEU A 11 -18.38 35.27 12.89
N ALA A 12 -18.31 34.49 13.97
CA ALA A 12 -17.08 33.78 14.39
C ALA A 12 -17.22 32.24 14.38
N PHE A 13 -17.90 31.65 13.38
CA PHE A 13 -18.14 30.20 13.33
C PHE A 13 -17.85 29.50 11.99
N ALA A 14 -17.13 30.14 11.06
CA ALA A 14 -16.99 29.60 9.69
C ALA A 14 -15.58 29.13 9.29
N LEU A 15 -14.63 28.94 10.22
CA LEU A 15 -13.23 28.60 9.85
C LEU A 15 -12.63 27.35 10.52
N SER A 16 -13.31 26.66 11.42
CA SER A 16 -12.77 25.42 12.04
C SER A 16 -13.06 24.14 11.24
N GLY A 17 -13.48 24.28 9.98
CA GLY A 17 -13.86 23.17 9.11
C GLY A 17 -12.85 22.84 8.02
N CYS A 18 -11.55 23.10 8.21
CA CYS A 18 -10.55 22.42 7.39
C CYS A 18 -10.54 20.94 7.81
N VAL A 19 -11.48 20.19 7.23
CA VAL A 19 -11.46 18.74 7.21
C VAL A 19 -10.12 18.36 6.61
N ASN A 20 -9.18 17.96 7.47
CA ASN A 20 -8.01 17.21 7.08
C ASN A 20 -8.52 15.89 6.50
N THR A 21 -8.94 15.92 5.24
CA THR A 21 -9.11 14.71 4.45
C THR A 21 -7.71 14.15 4.30
N SER A 22 -7.35 13.22 5.18
CA SER A 22 -6.12 12.45 5.06
C SER A 22 -6.02 11.98 3.60
N PRO A 23 -4.87 12.15 2.93
CA PRO A 23 -4.72 11.66 1.57
C PRO A 23 -5.03 10.17 1.59
N ASP A 24 -6.08 9.80 0.88
CA ASP A 24 -6.46 8.42 0.67
C ASP A 24 -5.37 7.79 -0.19
N ASN A 25 -4.39 7.16 0.45
CA ASN A 25 -3.30 6.45 -0.20
C ASN A 25 -3.77 5.11 -0.80
N SER A 26 -5.08 4.87 -0.91
CA SER A 26 -5.60 3.71 -1.62
C SER A 26 -5.52 3.92 -3.13
N VAL A 27 -5.06 2.88 -3.84
CA VAL A 27 -5.06 2.89 -5.30
C VAL A 27 -6.45 2.41 -5.75
N SER A 28 -7.16 3.25 -6.49
CA SER A 28 -8.44 2.86 -7.09
C SER A 28 -8.24 1.64 -7.99
N ARG A 29 -9.16 0.68 -7.93
CA ARG A 29 -9.09 -0.55 -8.74
C ARG A 29 -8.96 -0.26 -10.24
N ARG A 30 -9.52 0.87 -10.72
CA ARG A 30 -9.45 1.29 -12.13
C ARG A 30 -8.05 1.79 -12.53
N GLU A 31 -7.25 2.23 -11.56
CA GLU A 31 -5.90 2.77 -11.77
C GLU A 31 -4.81 1.74 -11.50
N ALA A 32 -5.15 0.63 -10.83
CA ALA A 32 -4.23 -0.45 -10.55
C ALA A 32 -3.92 -1.28 -11.82
N ILE A 33 -2.64 -1.42 -12.15
CA ILE A 33 -2.13 -2.36 -13.16
C ILE A 33 -2.23 -3.80 -12.65
N VAL A 34 -1.94 -4.01 -11.37
CA VAL A 34 -2.03 -5.33 -10.72
C VAL A 34 -3.25 -5.34 -9.82
N GLN A 35 -4.34 -5.91 -10.33
CA GLN A 35 -5.66 -5.84 -9.69
C GLN A 35 -5.99 -7.08 -8.87
N THR A 36 -5.33 -8.19 -9.16
CA THR A 36 -5.65 -9.47 -8.52
C THR A 36 -4.47 -10.06 -7.75
N ARG A 37 -4.81 -10.88 -6.76
CA ARG A 37 -3.84 -11.70 -6.02
C ARG A 37 -2.98 -12.56 -6.96
N GLN A 38 -3.57 -13.15 -8.00
CA GLN A 38 -2.87 -14.03 -8.93
C GLN A 38 -1.86 -13.26 -9.80
N GLU A 39 -2.22 -12.07 -10.26
CA GLU A 39 -1.30 -11.18 -10.99
C GLU A 39 -0.13 -10.77 -10.08
N ALA A 40 -0.40 -10.40 -8.84
CA ALA A 40 0.63 -10.04 -7.88
C ALA A 40 1.61 -11.20 -7.64
N VAL A 41 1.11 -12.43 -7.47
CA VAL A 41 1.95 -13.62 -7.36
C VAL A 41 2.80 -13.83 -8.61
N LYS A 42 2.23 -13.67 -9.80
CA LYS A 42 2.96 -13.82 -11.07
C LYS A 42 4.09 -12.81 -11.19
N VAL A 43 3.80 -11.53 -10.93
CA VAL A 43 4.78 -10.44 -10.98
C VAL A 43 5.89 -10.67 -9.95
N ALA A 44 5.54 -10.97 -8.70
CA ALA A 44 6.52 -11.25 -7.64
C ALA A 44 7.37 -12.49 -7.94
N THR A 45 6.79 -13.55 -8.50
CA THR A 45 7.51 -14.77 -8.87
C THR A 45 8.49 -14.50 -10.02
N LEU A 46 8.11 -13.71 -11.01
CA LEU A 46 9.00 -13.32 -12.11
C LEU A 46 10.18 -12.50 -11.59
N TYR A 47 9.92 -11.53 -10.70
CA TYR A 47 10.98 -10.77 -10.04
C TYR A 47 11.92 -11.69 -9.25
N LEU A 48 11.37 -12.60 -8.43
CA LEU A 48 12.18 -13.51 -7.62
C LEU A 48 13.09 -14.39 -8.46
N LYS A 49 12.58 -14.93 -9.58
CA LYS A 49 13.36 -15.76 -10.52
C LYS A 49 14.54 -15.03 -11.17
N GLN A 50 14.50 -13.69 -11.20
CA GLN A 50 15.61 -12.87 -11.71
C GLN A 50 16.65 -12.57 -10.63
N GLN A 51 16.39 -12.90 -9.37
CA GLN A 51 17.33 -12.70 -8.27
C GLN A 51 18.30 -13.87 -8.14
N PRO A 52 19.56 -13.63 -7.73
CA PRO A 52 20.52 -14.71 -7.49
C PRO A 52 20.08 -15.66 -6.37
N ILE A 53 19.24 -15.18 -5.45
CA ILE A 53 18.70 -15.94 -4.32
C ILE A 53 17.41 -16.71 -4.65
N ALA A 54 16.98 -16.76 -5.92
CA ALA A 54 15.74 -17.42 -6.31
C ALA A 54 15.66 -18.89 -5.84
N GLY A 55 16.81 -19.58 -5.86
CA GLY A 55 16.96 -20.96 -5.42
C GLY A 55 16.70 -21.17 -3.93
N ASP A 56 16.65 -20.11 -3.11
CA ASP A 56 16.45 -20.19 -1.66
C ASP A 56 14.96 -20.21 -1.25
N TYR A 57 14.04 -20.22 -2.21
CA TYR A 57 12.60 -20.03 -1.97
C TYR A 57 11.73 -21.13 -2.59
N PHE A 58 10.64 -21.45 -1.91
CA PHE A 58 9.57 -22.31 -2.39
C PHE A 58 8.53 -21.49 -3.16
N LEU A 59 8.41 -21.74 -4.47
CA LEU A 59 7.46 -21.03 -5.35
C LEU A 59 6.02 -21.56 -5.28
N ASP A 60 5.82 -22.70 -4.62
CA ASP A 60 4.52 -23.33 -4.36
C ASP A 60 3.93 -22.93 -3.01
N SER A 61 4.74 -22.38 -2.11
CA SER A 61 4.35 -21.95 -0.76
C SER A 61 4.36 -20.43 -0.65
N ILE A 62 3.30 -19.80 -1.20
CA ILE A 62 3.16 -18.35 -1.29
C ILE A 62 1.96 -17.86 -0.48
N ARG A 63 2.19 -16.88 0.41
CA ARG A 63 1.12 -16.12 1.06
C ARG A 63 1.06 -14.72 0.48
N VAL A 64 -0.15 -14.17 0.37
CA VAL A 64 -0.33 -12.80 -0.13
C VAL A 64 -1.19 -12.04 0.85
N LYS A 65 -0.72 -10.86 1.25
CA LYS A 65 -1.51 -9.88 2.00
C LYS A 65 -1.76 -8.68 1.11
N GLU A 66 -3.00 -8.23 1.08
CA GLU A 66 -3.41 -7.05 0.35
C GLU A 66 -3.27 -5.81 1.22
N GLU A 67 -2.64 -4.76 0.68
CA GLU A 67 -2.58 -3.42 1.25
C GLU A 67 -3.20 -2.42 0.26
N PRO A 68 -3.59 -1.20 0.69
CA PRO A 68 -4.27 -0.24 -0.19
C PRO A 68 -3.50 0.12 -1.47
N ALA A 69 -2.18 0.24 -1.40
CA ALA A 69 -1.32 0.58 -2.53
C ALA A 69 -0.44 -0.57 -3.04
N GLU A 70 -0.35 -1.66 -2.28
CA GLU A 70 0.65 -2.71 -2.49
C GLU A 70 0.04 -4.12 -2.32
N TRP A 71 0.64 -5.10 -2.97
CA TRP A 71 0.50 -6.51 -2.62
C TRP A 71 1.77 -6.97 -1.94
N LEU A 72 1.64 -7.52 -0.73
CA LEU A 72 2.73 -8.12 0.01
C LEU A 72 2.75 -9.62 -0.28
N VAL A 73 3.73 -10.07 -1.04
CA VAL A 73 3.87 -11.47 -1.45
C VAL A 73 5.00 -12.12 -0.65
N PHE A 74 4.64 -13.09 0.18
CA PHE A 74 5.55 -13.81 1.05
C PHE A 74 5.89 -15.17 0.43
N PHE A 75 7.19 -15.41 0.24
CA PHE A 75 7.72 -16.68 -0.24
C PHE A 75 8.39 -17.41 0.92
N LYS A 76 7.98 -18.66 1.17
CA LYS A 76 8.67 -19.50 2.16
C LYS A 76 10.10 -19.78 1.69
N ARG A 77 11.06 -19.74 2.60
CA ARG A 77 12.46 -20.07 2.32
C ARG A 77 12.72 -21.57 2.49
N ASN A 78 13.62 -22.13 1.69
CA ASN A 78 14.13 -23.49 1.84
C ASN A 78 15.38 -23.58 2.75
N VAL A 79 15.87 -22.44 3.23
CA VAL A 79 16.96 -22.35 4.21
C VAL A 79 16.42 -22.26 5.64
N LEU A 80 17.19 -22.78 6.60
CA LEU A 80 16.81 -22.84 8.02
C LEU A 80 17.02 -21.51 8.78
N THR A 81 17.65 -20.51 8.15
CA THR A 81 17.93 -19.21 8.74
C THR A 81 16.67 -18.35 8.84
N TRP A 82 16.47 -17.71 9.98
CA TRP A 82 15.44 -16.69 10.14
C TRP A 82 15.81 -15.40 9.37
N PRO A 83 14.83 -14.69 8.77
CA PRO A 83 13.40 -15.02 8.70
C PRO A 83 13.10 -16.17 7.73
N ARG A 84 12.10 -17.00 8.07
CA ARG A 84 11.67 -18.18 7.27
C ARG A 84 10.87 -17.83 6.01
N GLU A 85 10.55 -16.56 5.81
CA GLU A 85 9.87 -16.03 4.63
C GLU A 85 10.68 -14.85 4.07
N GLY A 86 10.62 -14.65 2.76
CA GLY A 86 11.02 -13.39 2.11
C GLY A 86 9.80 -12.62 1.66
N LEU A 87 9.87 -11.29 1.75
CA LEU A 87 8.82 -10.39 1.32
C LEU A 87 9.21 -9.73 0.00
N ILE A 88 8.36 -9.92 -1.01
CA ILE A 88 8.36 -9.14 -2.24
C ILE A 88 7.10 -8.28 -2.24
N VAL A 89 7.30 -6.98 -2.42
CA VAL A 89 6.23 -6.01 -2.52
C VAL A 89 5.96 -5.75 -3.99
N VAL A 90 4.70 -5.80 -4.39
CA VAL A 90 4.25 -5.43 -5.74
C VAL A 90 3.40 -4.18 -5.63
N ASP A 91 3.87 -3.08 -6.22
CA ASP A 91 3.11 -1.84 -6.29
C ASP A 91 1.89 -2.03 -7.23
N LYS A 92 0.69 -1.77 -6.71
CA LYS A 92 -0.57 -1.98 -7.45
C LYS A 92 -0.70 -1.08 -8.67
N ARG A 93 -0.19 0.15 -8.58
CA ARG A 93 -0.33 1.19 -9.60
C ARG A 93 0.65 0.99 -10.75
N THR A 94 1.88 0.59 -10.47
CA THR A 94 2.96 0.47 -11.47
C THR A 94 3.22 -0.97 -11.89
N GLY A 95 2.80 -1.95 -11.10
CA GLY A 95 3.14 -3.36 -11.32
C GLY A 95 4.63 -3.67 -11.07
N THR A 96 5.37 -2.75 -10.45
CA THR A 96 6.79 -2.97 -10.12
C THR A 96 6.91 -3.83 -8.88
N ALA A 97 7.79 -4.83 -8.92
CA ALA A 97 8.13 -5.65 -7.78
C ALA A 97 9.51 -5.26 -7.21
N TYR A 98 9.63 -5.31 -5.88
CA TYR A 98 10.90 -5.11 -5.19
C TYR A 98 10.93 -5.86 -3.87
N GLN A 99 12.13 -6.19 -3.40
CA GLN A 99 12.31 -6.87 -2.12
C GLN A 99 12.32 -5.85 -0.98
N ARG A 100 11.58 -6.14 0.09
CA ARG A 100 11.58 -5.34 1.32
C ARG A 100 12.06 -6.23 2.48
N PRO A 101 12.93 -5.75 3.39
CA PRO A 101 13.32 -6.52 4.55
C PRO A 101 12.10 -6.84 5.41
N TYR A 102 12.08 -8.06 5.96
CA TYR A 102 11.07 -8.48 6.91
C TYR A 102 11.26 -7.68 8.20
N ARG A 103 10.27 -6.86 8.58
CA ARG A 103 10.24 -6.10 9.84
C ARG A 103 9.29 -6.77 10.83
#